data_AF-A0A521G3B2-F1
#
_entry.id   AF-A0A521G3B2-F1
#
_cell.length_a   1.000
_cell.length_b   1.000
_cell.length_c   1.000
_cell.angle_alpha   90.00
_cell.angle_beta   90.00
_cell.angle_gamma   90.00
#
_symmetry.space_group_name_H-M   'P 1'
#
loop_
_entity.id
_entity.type
_entity.pdbx_description
1 polymer ?
#
loop_
_entity_poly.entity_id
_entity_poly.type
_entity_poly.pdbx_seq_one_letter_code
_entity_poly.pdbx_strand_id
1 'polypeptide(L)'
;MSNSIHASVGEQGKNRPDDVRQVFLLLNDIRTEPLAVSDQCSPELIQAIKDFQKNFLAQPDGRIDVGGRTWEKLIATAAGSSNHVNSLPPGNEQDKEFDIEFSTLNLEDNDKYQFEFKTTGTSIGFKVAIDGGRKSGLFLPENSATHLEGEVVSYRLSRLLGVSEIFNPVAYYTLKANAIRRFKLMLRSDEKSKWRRENTETLLKRIDESPSFMLGIYKYRHKRKSQPVDKLIISNGLNRQHRMAQLINAEGTMPSKKAITLEKVSPDKPEYPIPKESESVLAKQLSIIFTIDMLTGQWDRFSGGNIEVYAHKDGRLQFVARDNGGSHLLWGWNWFNKYRSWLTRFDSDLIQELRLMKTFLDGKSDEYNGIVSTVSFADIVGFTNERTFKAFKEKLDIFLSDHVQSCEDRFGKKCYFS
;
A
#
# COMPACT_ATOMS: atom_id res chain seq x y z
N MET A 1 9.70 3.41 -18.06
CA MET A 1 11.13 3.12 -18.23
C MET A 1 11.47 1.90 -17.39
N SER A 2 12.15 0.88 -17.92
CA SER A 2 12.68 -0.18 -17.04
C SER A 2 13.65 0.46 -16.05
N ASN A 3 13.63 0.10 -14.76
CA ASN A 3 14.71 0.40 -13.80
C ASN A 3 15.97 -0.42 -14.14
N SER A 4 16.42 -0.35 -15.39
CA SER A 4 17.58 -1.01 -15.94
C SER A 4 18.32 -0.03 -16.85
N ILE A 5 19.64 -0.03 -16.74
CA ILE A 5 20.52 0.61 -17.72
C ILE A 5 20.86 -0.41 -18.82
N HIS A 6 20.99 0.04 -20.06
CA HIS A 6 21.29 -0.82 -21.21
C HIS A 6 22.80 -0.93 -21.49
N ALA A 7 23.58 -0.03 -20.90
CA ALA A 7 25.01 0.04 -21.01
C ALA A 7 25.64 0.58 -19.72
N SER A 8 26.96 0.40 -19.58
CA SER A 8 27.67 0.91 -18.40
C SER A 8 27.72 2.44 -18.38
N VAL A 9 27.60 3.01 -17.18
CA VAL A 9 27.58 4.46 -16.92
C VAL A 9 28.70 4.80 -15.94
N GLY A 10 29.39 5.92 -16.14
CA GLY A 10 30.46 6.41 -15.27
C GLY A 10 31.83 6.39 -15.95
N GLU A 11 32.88 6.27 -15.14
CA GLU A 11 34.27 6.23 -15.56
C GLU A 11 34.48 5.13 -16.61
N GLN A 12 34.94 5.49 -17.81
CA GLN A 12 35.14 4.56 -18.93
C GLN A 12 33.88 3.74 -19.31
N GLY A 13 32.69 4.19 -18.90
CA GLY A 13 31.43 3.61 -19.31
C GLY A 13 31.08 3.94 -20.76
N LYS A 14 30.12 3.22 -21.33
CA LYS A 14 29.55 3.58 -22.65
C LYS A 14 28.76 4.89 -22.59
N ASN A 15 28.24 5.25 -21.42
CA ASN A 15 27.60 6.53 -21.14
C ASN A 15 26.50 6.90 -22.14
N ARG A 16 25.58 5.96 -22.40
CA ARG A 16 24.40 6.26 -23.23
C ARG A 16 23.56 7.33 -22.52
N PRO A 17 23.07 8.36 -23.23
CA PRO A 17 22.30 9.46 -22.64
C PRO A 17 21.20 9.04 -21.66
N ASP A 18 20.36 8.07 -22.05
CA ASP A 18 19.24 7.60 -21.22
C ASP A 18 19.72 6.88 -19.95
N ASP A 19 20.79 6.09 -20.04
CA ASP A 19 21.36 5.37 -18.91
C ASP A 19 22.03 6.34 -17.93
N VAL A 20 22.71 7.36 -18.45
CA VAL A 20 23.32 8.46 -17.66
C VAL A 20 22.24 9.20 -16.87
N ARG A 21 21.15 9.60 -17.54
CA ARG A 21 20.02 10.27 -16.90
C ARG A 21 19.40 9.41 -15.80
N GLN A 22 19.25 8.10 -16.03
CA GLN A 22 18.71 7.18 -15.03
C GLN A 22 19.60 7.11 -13.78
N VAL A 23 20.93 7.06 -13.95
CA VAL A 23 21.87 7.05 -12.81
C VAL A 23 21.83 8.37 -12.04
N PHE A 24 21.70 9.52 -12.72
CA PHE A 24 21.48 10.81 -12.04
C PHE A 24 20.25 10.78 -11.15
N LEU A 25 19.11 10.32 -11.67
CA LEU A 25 17.86 10.27 -10.91
C LEU A 25 18.01 9.40 -9.65
N LEU A 26 18.54 8.18 -9.80
CA LEU A 26 18.74 7.26 -8.67
C LEU A 26 19.76 7.75 -7.65
N LEU A 27 20.85 8.38 -8.08
CA LEU A 27 21.81 8.97 -7.16
C LEU A 27 21.22 10.17 -6.42
N ASN A 28 20.46 11.02 -7.11
CA ASN A 28 19.82 12.16 -6.48
C ASN A 28 18.77 11.75 -5.45
N ASP A 29 18.09 10.60 -5.64
CA ASP A 29 17.16 10.05 -4.65
C ASP A 29 17.84 9.66 -3.32
N ILE A 30 19.17 9.44 -3.31
CA ILE A 30 19.91 9.01 -2.12
C ILE A 30 20.89 10.08 -1.59
N ARG A 31 21.05 11.21 -2.30
CA ARG A 31 21.99 12.28 -1.95
C ARG A 31 21.30 13.40 -1.19
N THR A 32 22.04 14.02 -0.27
CA THR A 32 21.59 15.24 0.43
C THR A 32 21.65 16.48 -0.46
N GLU A 33 22.60 16.51 -1.40
CA GLU A 33 22.77 17.57 -2.39
C GLU A 33 22.63 16.98 -3.80
N PRO A 34 21.46 17.16 -4.44
CA PRO A 34 21.19 16.67 -5.78
C PRO A 34 22.09 17.34 -6.82
N LEU A 35 22.56 16.56 -7.79
CA LEU A 35 23.23 17.06 -8.98
C LEU A 35 22.19 17.54 -10.01
N ALA A 36 22.55 18.53 -10.83
CA ALA A 36 21.73 18.88 -11.99
C ALA A 36 21.70 17.70 -12.97
N VAL A 37 20.49 17.22 -13.30
CA VAL A 37 20.31 16.07 -14.21
C VAL A 37 20.82 16.45 -15.60
N SER A 38 21.63 15.57 -16.19
CA SER A 38 22.24 15.74 -17.50
C SER A 38 22.22 14.42 -18.27
N ASP A 39 22.32 14.53 -19.59
CA ASP A 39 22.47 13.40 -20.51
C ASP A 39 23.94 13.05 -20.78
N GLN A 40 24.86 13.83 -20.21
CA GLN A 40 26.30 13.63 -20.32
C GLN A 40 26.87 13.14 -19.01
N CYS A 41 27.75 12.12 -19.08
CA CYS A 41 28.45 11.63 -17.91
C CYS A 41 29.53 12.64 -17.51
N SER A 42 29.20 13.50 -16.55
CA SER A 42 30.10 14.57 -16.09
C SER A 42 31.06 14.07 -15.01
N PRO A 43 32.18 14.78 -14.77
CA PRO A 43 33.08 14.47 -13.66
C PRO A 43 32.37 14.41 -12.30
N GLU A 44 31.36 15.25 -12.09
CA GLU A 44 30.55 15.29 -10.86
C GLU A 44 29.72 14.01 -10.70
N LEU A 45 29.14 13.50 -11.79
CA LEU A 45 28.42 12.22 -11.76
C LEU A 45 29.38 11.07 -11.42
N ILE A 46 30.55 11.03 -12.06
CA ILE A 46 31.57 10.01 -11.78
C ILE A 46 31.99 10.06 -10.32
N GLN A 47 32.22 11.27 -9.78
CA GLN A 47 32.55 11.46 -8.38
C GLN A 47 31.42 10.98 -7.46
N ALA A 48 30.16 11.27 -7.80
CA ALA A 48 29.01 10.78 -7.05
C ALA A 48 28.89 9.25 -7.06
N ILE A 49 29.19 8.59 -8.18
CA ILE A 49 29.27 7.13 -8.26
C ILE A 49 30.38 6.61 -7.35
N LYS A 50 31.58 7.20 -7.40
CA LYS A 50 32.70 6.82 -6.52
C LYS A 50 32.33 6.99 -5.06
N ASP A 51 31.69 8.10 -4.70
CA ASP A 51 31.27 8.36 -3.33
C ASP A 51 30.22 7.36 -2.85
N PHE A 52 29.27 6.99 -3.71
CA PHE A 52 28.31 5.93 -3.41
C PHE A 52 29.01 4.58 -3.19
N GLN A 53 29.95 4.22 -4.06
CA GLN A 53 30.71 2.98 -4.01
C GLN A 53 31.64 2.85 -2.80
N LYS A 54 32.20 3.96 -2.28
CA LYS A 54 33.05 3.98 -1.07
C LYS A 54 32.40 3.26 0.12
N ASN A 55 31.07 3.22 0.16
CA ASN A 55 30.34 2.56 1.23
C ASN A 55 30.40 1.02 1.17
N PHE A 56 30.86 0.41 0.08
CA PHE A 56 30.84 -1.05 -0.07
C PHE A 56 31.90 -1.67 -1.01
N LEU A 57 32.69 -0.87 -1.73
CA LEU A 57 33.84 -1.32 -2.51
C LEU A 57 35.12 -0.85 -1.84
N ALA A 58 36.13 -1.72 -1.81
CA ALA A 58 37.47 -1.36 -1.32
C ALA A 58 38.17 -0.36 -2.25
N GLN A 59 37.90 -0.44 -3.55
CA GLN A 59 38.42 0.46 -4.58
C GLN A 59 37.26 0.96 -5.44
N PRO A 60 36.69 2.14 -5.13
CA PRO A 60 35.67 2.77 -5.95
C PRO A 60 36.22 3.15 -7.32
N ASP A 61 35.65 2.59 -8.38
CA ASP A 61 36.09 2.78 -9.76
C ASP A 61 35.30 3.89 -10.47
N GLY A 62 34.15 4.30 -9.94
CA GLY A 62 33.29 5.32 -10.54
C GLY A 62 32.47 4.81 -11.71
N ARG A 63 32.29 3.49 -11.84
CA ARG A 63 31.57 2.86 -12.93
C ARG A 63 30.42 1.98 -12.43
N ILE A 64 29.30 2.07 -13.12
CA ILE A 64 28.11 1.24 -12.92
C ILE A 64 27.93 0.38 -14.16
N ASP A 65 28.12 -0.94 -14.01
CA ASP A 65 27.83 -1.90 -15.06
C ASP A 65 26.37 -2.40 -15.00
N VAL A 66 25.84 -2.78 -16.17
CA VAL A 66 24.50 -3.35 -16.31
C VAL A 66 24.39 -4.62 -15.46
N GLY A 67 23.46 -4.63 -14.50
CA GLY A 67 23.30 -5.77 -13.57
C GLY A 67 24.50 -5.99 -12.64
N GLY A 68 25.43 -5.04 -12.57
CA GLY A 68 26.58 -5.12 -11.68
C GLY A 68 26.22 -4.80 -10.23
N ARG A 69 27.13 -5.15 -9.31
CA ARG A 69 26.95 -4.94 -7.86
C ARG A 69 26.61 -3.48 -7.49
N THR A 70 27.23 -2.51 -8.15
CA THR A 70 26.95 -1.08 -7.92
C THR A 70 25.52 -0.72 -8.32
N TRP A 71 25.03 -1.28 -9.43
CA TRP A 71 23.68 -1.07 -9.91
C TRP A 71 22.62 -1.63 -8.97
N GLU A 72 22.78 -2.90 -8.57
CA GLU A 72 21.89 -3.57 -7.62
C GLU A 72 21.78 -2.78 -6.30
N LYS A 73 22.93 -2.31 -5.79
CA LYS A 73 22.98 -1.55 -4.54
C LYS A 73 22.37 -0.16 -4.70
N LEU A 74 22.59 0.51 -5.83
CA LEU A 74 22.03 1.83 -6.11
C LEU A 74 20.50 1.76 -6.14
N ILE A 75 19.93 0.79 -6.87
CA ILE A 75 18.48 0.58 -6.90
C ILE A 75 17.95 0.28 -5.49
N ALA A 76 18.58 -0.64 -4.75
CA ALA A 76 18.13 -0.98 -3.40
C ALA A 76 18.17 0.23 -2.45
N THR A 77 19.19 1.09 -2.60
CA THR A 77 19.35 2.28 -1.75
C THR A 77 18.37 3.38 -2.15
N ALA A 78 18.16 3.61 -3.45
CA ALA A 78 17.20 4.59 -3.97
C ALA A 78 15.77 4.19 -3.61
N ALA A 79 15.41 2.92 -3.78
CA ALA A 79 14.14 2.36 -3.33
C ALA A 79 13.94 2.49 -1.80
N GLY A 80 15.03 2.51 -1.03
CA GLY A 80 15.00 2.69 0.42
C GLY A 80 15.06 4.15 0.91
N SER A 81 15.52 5.08 0.07
CA SER A 81 15.72 6.51 0.43
C SER A 81 14.64 7.42 -0.10
N SER A 82 13.78 6.94 -0.98
CA SER A 82 12.68 7.71 -1.54
C SER A 82 11.60 8.05 -0.51
N ASN A 83 11.88 9.07 0.30
CA ASN A 83 10.86 10.02 0.73
C ASN A 83 10.39 10.80 -0.52
N HIS A 84 9.73 10.09 -1.43
CA HIS A 84 9.11 10.62 -2.64
C HIS A 84 7.91 11.48 -2.24
N VAL A 85 8.13 12.75 -1.88
CA VAL A 85 7.02 13.69 -1.63
C VAL A 85 6.42 14.20 -2.96
N ASN A 86 7.18 14.12 -4.08
CA ASN A 86 6.75 14.63 -5.40
C ASN A 86 6.14 13.59 -6.35
N SER A 87 6.00 12.31 -5.96
CA SER A 87 5.37 11.26 -6.77
C SER A 87 4.28 10.49 -6.02
N LEU A 88 3.73 11.06 -4.95
CA LEU A 88 2.59 10.44 -4.29
C LEU A 88 1.33 10.62 -5.14
N PRO A 89 0.44 9.62 -5.17
CA PRO A 89 -0.84 9.77 -5.84
C PRO A 89 -1.64 10.92 -5.22
N PRO A 90 -2.49 11.60 -6.01
CA PRO A 90 -3.40 12.61 -5.48
C PRO A 90 -4.19 12.02 -4.31
N GLY A 91 -4.49 12.84 -3.31
CA GLY A 91 -5.12 12.39 -2.08
C GLY A 91 -5.95 13.47 -1.40
N ASN A 92 -6.84 13.03 -0.52
CA ASN A 92 -7.66 13.93 0.29
C ASN A 92 -6.84 14.54 1.44
N GLU A 93 -7.45 15.36 2.29
CA GLU A 93 -6.76 16.01 3.41
C GLU A 93 -6.11 15.02 4.38
N GLN A 94 -6.73 13.86 4.62
CA GLN A 94 -6.16 12.81 5.48
C GLN A 94 -4.90 12.20 4.86
N ASP A 95 -4.87 12.03 3.54
CA ASP A 95 -3.68 11.57 2.83
C ASP A 95 -2.54 12.58 2.94
N LYS A 96 -2.85 13.88 2.79
CA LYS A 96 -1.86 14.96 2.93
C LYS A 96 -1.28 15.02 4.35
N GLU A 97 -2.14 14.89 5.37
CA GLU A 97 -1.68 14.80 6.76
C GLU A 97 -0.75 13.61 6.99
N PHE A 98 -1.08 12.45 6.41
CA PHE A 98 -0.22 11.28 6.46
C PHE A 98 1.10 11.51 5.75
N ASP A 99 1.10 12.12 4.56
CA ASP A 99 2.31 12.40 3.78
C ASP A 99 3.25 13.35 4.54
N ILE A 100 2.71 14.38 5.20
CA ILE A 100 3.47 15.29 6.06
C ILE A 100 4.08 14.50 7.23
N GLU A 101 3.27 13.72 7.97
CA GLU A 101 3.78 12.93 9.10
C GLU A 101 4.88 11.97 8.64
N PHE A 102 4.63 11.23 7.56
CA PHE A 102 5.53 10.24 7.01
C PHE A 102 6.85 10.87 6.53
N SER A 103 6.81 12.03 5.88
CA SER A 103 8.01 12.74 5.42
C SER A 103 8.96 13.16 6.55
N THR A 104 8.42 13.33 7.77
CA THR A 104 9.20 13.68 8.97
C THR A 104 9.55 12.48 9.86
N LEU A 105 9.15 11.27 9.43
CA LEU A 105 9.34 10.05 10.18
C LEU A 105 10.81 9.63 10.14
N ASN A 106 11.43 9.50 11.31
CA ASN A 106 12.79 9.00 11.44
C ASN A 106 12.87 8.00 12.59
N LEU A 107 12.58 6.74 12.33
CA LEU A 107 12.62 5.66 13.33
C LEU A 107 14.03 5.37 13.88
N GLU A 108 15.08 5.98 13.32
CA GLU A 108 16.43 5.93 13.91
C GLU A 108 16.59 6.83 15.14
N ASP A 109 15.73 7.83 15.29
CA ASP A 109 15.72 8.76 16.43
C ASP A 109 15.08 8.10 17.65
N ASN A 110 15.93 7.67 18.59
CA ASN A 110 15.50 6.98 19.81
C ASN A 110 14.94 7.94 20.87
N ASP A 111 15.28 9.22 20.80
CA ASP A 111 14.78 10.21 21.75
C ASP A 111 13.33 10.54 21.40
N LYS A 112 13.02 10.65 20.11
CA LYS A 112 11.66 10.97 19.62
C LYS A 112 10.71 9.79 19.55
N TYR A 113 11.19 8.60 19.16
CA TYR A 113 10.34 7.45 18.88
C TYR A 113 10.61 6.28 19.81
N GLN A 114 9.57 5.80 20.49
CA GLN A 114 9.60 4.61 21.32
C GLN A 114 8.93 3.43 20.62
N PHE A 115 9.52 2.25 20.75
CA PHE A 115 9.00 1.03 20.15
C PHE A 115 8.31 0.15 21.20
N GLU A 116 7.07 -0.25 20.90
CA GLU A 116 6.32 -1.22 21.71
C GLU A 116 6.08 -2.48 20.87
N PHE A 117 6.52 -3.63 21.35
CA PHE A 117 6.36 -4.88 20.61
C PHE A 117 4.88 -5.16 20.30
N LYS A 118 4.57 -5.55 19.06
CA LYS A 118 3.21 -5.92 18.66
C LYS A 118 2.92 -7.33 19.17
N THR A 119 2.11 -7.44 20.23
CA THR A 119 1.80 -8.71 20.91
C THR A 119 0.59 -9.47 20.38
N THR A 120 -0.21 -8.86 19.49
CA THR A 120 -1.46 -9.44 18.98
C THR A 120 -1.39 -9.74 17.49
N GLY A 121 -2.19 -10.71 17.01
CA GLY A 121 -2.22 -11.13 15.60
C GLY A 121 -0.97 -11.92 15.18
N THR A 122 -0.96 -12.45 13.95
CA THR A 122 0.13 -13.30 13.44
C THR A 122 1.35 -12.53 12.93
N SER A 123 1.17 -11.30 12.46
CA SER A 123 2.26 -10.46 11.97
C SER A 123 3.18 -9.96 13.09
N ILE A 124 4.48 -9.95 12.82
CA ILE A 124 5.54 -9.45 13.71
C ILE A 124 5.86 -8.00 13.33
N GLY A 125 6.12 -7.15 14.32
CA GLY A 125 6.47 -5.75 14.13
C GLY A 125 6.44 -4.99 15.45
N PHE A 126 6.46 -3.66 15.38
CA PHE A 126 6.38 -2.81 16.57
C PHE A 126 5.51 -1.58 16.34
N LYS A 127 4.79 -1.20 17.38
CA LYS A 127 4.05 0.05 17.42
C LYS A 127 5.05 1.17 17.64
N VAL A 128 4.82 2.28 16.96
CA VAL A 128 5.61 3.50 17.09
C VAL A 128 4.82 4.47 17.97
N ALA A 129 5.44 4.92 19.06
CA ALA A 129 4.94 6.00 19.89
C ALA A 129 5.88 7.20 19.79
N ILE A 130 5.32 8.40 19.77
CA ILE A 130 6.05 9.67 19.85
C ILE A 130 6.00 10.15 21.31
N ASP A 131 7.00 10.92 21.71
CA ASP A 131 7.03 11.63 23.00
C ASP A 131 5.66 12.19 23.43
N GLY A 132 5.33 11.96 24.71
CA GLY A 132 3.99 12.19 25.25
C GLY A 132 3.05 10.99 25.11
N GLY A 133 3.54 9.81 24.70
CA GLY A 133 2.80 8.54 24.73
C GLY A 133 1.77 8.38 23.61
N ARG A 134 1.75 9.28 22.63
CA ARG A 134 0.84 9.21 21.49
C ARG A 134 1.33 8.14 20.51
N LYS A 135 0.55 7.07 20.34
CA LYS A 135 0.80 6.08 19.28
C LYS A 135 0.62 6.76 17.92
N SER A 136 1.67 6.77 17.11
CA SER A 136 1.68 7.39 15.78
C SER A 136 1.43 6.37 14.68
N GLY A 137 1.94 5.14 14.85
CA GLY A 137 1.81 4.12 13.81
C GLY A 137 2.29 2.75 14.21
N LEU A 138 2.54 1.94 13.20
CA LEU A 138 3.00 0.56 13.30
C LEU A 138 3.99 0.30 12.17
N PHE A 139 5.18 -0.20 12.51
CA PHE A 139 6.10 -0.74 11.53
C PHE A 139 5.89 -2.25 11.40
N LEU A 140 5.79 -2.74 10.16
CA LEU A 140 5.70 -4.16 9.83
C LEU A 140 6.71 -4.53 8.73
N PRO A 141 7.64 -5.49 8.95
CA PRO A 141 8.43 -6.10 7.88
C PRO A 141 7.65 -7.22 7.16
N GLU A 142 8.09 -7.59 5.96
CA GLU A 142 7.53 -8.72 5.19
C GLU A 142 7.68 -10.02 5.98
N ASN A 143 6.58 -10.76 6.11
CA ASN A 143 6.52 -12.09 6.72
C ASN A 143 5.31 -12.86 6.18
N SER A 144 5.07 -14.10 6.64
CA SER A 144 3.95 -14.93 6.15
C SER A 144 2.55 -14.31 6.31
N ALA A 145 2.40 -13.31 7.17
CA ALA A 145 1.15 -12.61 7.46
C ALA A 145 1.18 -11.12 7.09
N THR A 146 2.20 -10.67 6.35
CA THR A 146 2.31 -9.27 5.91
C THR A 146 2.96 -9.22 4.56
N HIS A 147 2.16 -8.90 3.54
CA HIS A 147 2.61 -8.64 2.18
C HIS A 147 2.72 -7.14 1.95
N LEU A 148 3.94 -6.63 2.00
CA LEU A 148 4.22 -5.19 1.97
C LEU A 148 3.64 -4.53 0.72
N GLU A 149 3.88 -5.15 -0.45
CA GLU A 149 3.45 -4.58 -1.72
C GLU A 149 1.95 -4.57 -1.88
N GLY A 150 1.27 -5.67 -1.56
CA GLY A 150 -0.19 -5.71 -1.64
C GLY A 150 -0.84 -4.66 -0.74
N GLU A 151 -0.28 -4.44 0.45
CA GLU A 151 -0.79 -3.46 1.39
C GLU A 151 -0.60 -2.02 0.90
N VAL A 152 0.59 -1.66 0.38
CA VAL A 152 0.85 -0.33 -0.19
C VAL A 152 0.03 -0.10 -1.46
N VAL A 153 -0.03 -1.08 -2.36
CA VAL A 153 -0.81 -1.01 -3.60
C VAL A 153 -2.29 -0.81 -3.30
N SER A 154 -2.88 -1.54 -2.34
CA SER A 154 -4.29 -1.34 -1.96
C SER A 154 -4.59 0.11 -1.55
N TYR A 155 -3.75 0.70 -0.69
CA TYR A 155 -3.95 2.08 -0.23
C TYR A 155 -3.68 3.11 -1.34
N ARG A 156 -2.55 3.02 -2.05
CA ARG A 156 -2.20 4.02 -3.07
C ARG A 156 -3.11 3.94 -4.30
N LEU A 157 -3.60 2.75 -4.66
CA LEU A 157 -4.65 2.60 -5.66
C LEU A 157 -5.94 3.29 -5.21
N SER A 158 -6.35 3.13 -3.94
CA SER A 158 -7.53 3.81 -3.40
C SER A 158 -7.40 5.34 -3.43
N ARG A 159 -6.19 5.88 -3.23
CA ARG A 159 -5.89 7.32 -3.37
C ARG A 159 -6.10 7.81 -4.80
N LEU A 160 -5.51 7.11 -5.77
CA LEU A 160 -5.69 7.42 -7.21
C LEU A 160 -7.15 7.41 -7.64
N LEU A 161 -7.94 6.50 -7.08
CA LEU A 161 -9.36 6.36 -7.36
C LEU A 161 -10.24 7.32 -6.54
N GLY A 162 -9.67 8.19 -5.70
CA GLY A 162 -10.40 9.18 -4.91
C GLY A 162 -11.26 8.59 -3.78
N VAL A 163 -10.89 7.40 -3.27
CA VAL A 163 -11.65 6.64 -2.26
C VAL A 163 -10.78 6.19 -1.09
N SER A 164 -9.65 6.84 -0.85
CA SER A 164 -8.67 6.48 0.19
C SER A 164 -9.19 6.66 1.62
N GLU A 165 -10.25 7.43 1.84
CA GLU A 165 -10.78 7.69 3.17
C GLU A 165 -11.28 6.42 3.87
N ILE A 166 -11.67 5.38 3.12
CA ILE A 166 -12.09 4.07 3.64
C ILE A 166 -10.94 3.06 3.75
N PHE A 167 -9.69 3.46 3.54
CA PHE A 167 -8.49 2.64 3.70
C PHE A 167 -7.54 3.24 4.73
N ASN A 168 -6.85 2.39 5.51
CA ASN A 168 -5.83 2.88 6.43
C ASN A 168 -4.56 3.29 5.66
N PRO A 169 -4.03 4.51 5.89
CA PRO A 169 -2.81 4.97 5.24
C PRO A 169 -1.59 4.12 5.56
N VAL A 170 -0.79 3.86 4.53
CA VAL A 170 0.43 3.06 4.61
C VAL A 170 1.44 3.46 3.56
N ALA A 171 2.72 3.37 3.90
CA ALA A 171 3.82 3.59 2.97
C ALA A 171 4.97 2.62 3.25
N TYR A 172 5.77 2.32 2.24
CA TYR A 172 7.04 1.62 2.44
C TYR A 172 7.94 2.43 3.37
N TYR A 173 8.63 1.75 4.28
CA TYR A 173 9.62 2.36 5.14
C TYR A 173 10.82 1.43 5.27
N THR A 174 12.04 1.96 5.16
CA THR A 174 13.27 1.18 5.35
C THR A 174 13.88 1.53 6.70
N LEU A 175 13.90 0.57 7.64
CA LEU A 175 14.68 0.73 8.86
C LEU A 175 16.16 0.76 8.52
N LYS A 176 16.94 1.56 9.26
CA LYS A 176 18.41 1.53 9.21
C LYS A 176 18.95 0.87 10.48
N ALA A 177 20.28 0.83 10.58
CA ALA A 177 20.98 0.01 11.56
C ALA A 177 20.56 0.21 13.01
N ASN A 178 20.27 1.45 13.45
CA ASN A 178 19.90 1.70 14.85
C ASN A 178 18.48 1.19 15.15
N ALA A 179 17.51 1.46 14.28
CA ALA A 179 16.15 0.94 14.45
C ALA A 179 16.12 -0.60 14.35
N ILE A 180 16.89 -1.20 13.44
CA ILE A 180 17.03 -2.66 13.32
C ILE A 180 17.60 -3.26 14.60
N ARG A 181 18.65 -2.67 15.17
CA ARG A 181 19.22 -3.13 16.45
C ARG A 181 18.17 -3.13 17.56
N ARG A 182 17.39 -2.06 17.69
CA ARG A 182 16.31 -1.94 18.67
C ARG A 182 15.20 -2.97 18.41
N PHE A 183 14.83 -3.17 17.15
CA PHE A 183 13.84 -4.17 16.75
C PHE A 183 14.29 -5.59 17.08
N LYS A 184 15.55 -5.94 16.77
CA LYS A 184 16.16 -7.23 17.09
C LYS A 184 16.11 -7.55 18.58
N LEU A 185 16.31 -6.55 19.44
CA LEU A 185 16.20 -6.73 20.90
C LEU A 185 14.77 -7.09 21.34
N MET A 186 13.75 -6.49 20.71
CA MET A 186 12.34 -6.78 21.01
C MET A 186 11.90 -8.18 20.52
N LEU A 187 12.49 -8.68 19.43
CA LEU A 187 12.17 -10.00 18.88
C LEU A 187 12.50 -11.16 19.84
N ARG A 188 13.28 -10.93 20.90
CA ARG A 188 13.68 -11.94 21.90
C ARG A 188 12.58 -12.27 22.94
N SER A 189 11.32 -11.99 22.64
CA SER A 189 10.20 -12.23 23.56
C SER A 189 9.81 -13.72 23.64
N ASP A 190 9.29 -14.16 24.80
CA ASP A 190 8.70 -15.49 25.03
C ASP A 190 7.41 -15.69 24.22
N GLU A 191 7.55 -15.81 22.90
CA GLU A 191 6.43 -15.92 21.99
C GLU A 191 5.76 -17.30 22.08
N LYS A 192 4.49 -17.30 22.48
CA LYS A 192 3.72 -18.54 22.67
C LYS A 192 3.13 -19.06 21.36
N SER A 193 2.82 -18.18 20.42
CA SER A 193 2.23 -18.57 19.13
C SER A 193 3.29 -19.18 18.21
N LYS A 194 3.02 -20.40 17.74
CA LYS A 194 3.89 -21.12 16.78
C LYS A 194 4.20 -20.25 15.54
N TRP A 195 3.17 -19.67 14.91
CA TRP A 195 3.32 -18.85 13.71
C TRP A 195 4.17 -17.60 13.95
N ARG A 196 4.03 -16.99 15.13
CA ARG A 196 4.81 -15.80 15.50
C ARG A 196 6.26 -16.16 15.81
N ARG A 197 6.54 -17.34 16.39
CA ARG A 197 7.92 -17.85 16.55
C ARG A 197 8.59 -18.06 15.20
N GLU A 198 7.93 -18.74 14.27
CA GLU A 198 8.45 -18.97 12.91
C GLU A 198 8.73 -17.65 12.17
N ASN A 199 7.81 -16.69 12.25
CA ASN A 199 8.03 -15.35 11.68
C ASN A 199 9.19 -14.61 12.38
N THR A 200 9.33 -14.75 13.70
CA THR A 200 10.42 -14.13 14.47
C THR A 200 11.77 -14.70 14.06
N GLU A 201 11.90 -16.03 13.96
CA GLU A 201 13.13 -16.70 13.51
C GLU A 201 13.51 -16.27 12.09
N THR A 202 12.53 -16.20 11.18
CA THR A 202 12.73 -15.72 9.81
C THR A 202 13.25 -14.28 9.79
N LEU A 203 12.69 -13.40 10.62
CA LEU A 203 13.12 -12.00 10.70
C LEU A 203 14.51 -11.86 11.33
N LEU A 204 14.81 -12.62 12.39
CA LEU A 204 16.14 -12.64 13.00
C LEU A 204 17.21 -13.06 11.99
N LYS A 205 16.95 -14.10 11.20
CA LYS A 205 17.84 -14.53 10.13
C LYS A 205 18.06 -13.43 9.09
N ARG A 206 17.00 -12.76 8.63
CA ARG A 206 17.11 -11.61 7.70
C ARG A 206 17.92 -10.46 8.28
N ILE A 207 17.75 -10.15 9.57
CA ILE A 207 18.54 -9.11 10.23
C ILE A 207 20.02 -9.49 10.27
N ASP A 208 20.33 -10.75 10.53
CA ASP A 208 21.72 -11.24 10.56
C ASP A 208 22.37 -11.19 9.16
N GLU A 209 21.61 -11.49 8.11
CA GLU A 209 22.05 -11.39 6.71
C GLU A 209 22.18 -9.94 6.22
N SER A 210 21.39 -9.00 6.77
CA SER A 210 21.35 -7.60 6.34
C SER A 210 21.10 -6.65 7.52
N PRO A 211 22.11 -6.41 8.36
CA PRO A 211 21.94 -5.64 9.60
C PRO A 211 21.80 -4.13 9.37
N SER A 212 22.11 -3.65 8.17
CA SER A 212 22.16 -2.22 7.86
C SER A 212 20.85 -1.65 7.32
N PHE A 213 19.98 -2.48 6.75
CA PHE A 213 18.71 -2.05 6.17
C PHE A 213 17.65 -3.16 6.25
N MET A 214 16.40 -2.78 6.49
CA MET A 214 15.26 -3.69 6.46
C MET A 214 14.05 -2.96 5.88
N LEU A 215 13.58 -3.44 4.73
CA LEU A 215 12.34 -2.97 4.14
C LEU A 215 11.13 -3.46 4.95
N GLY A 216 10.21 -2.56 5.18
CA GLY A 216 8.89 -2.83 5.71
C GLY A 216 7.90 -1.77 5.26
N ILE A 217 6.84 -1.63 6.03
CA ILE A 217 5.83 -0.57 5.86
C ILE A 217 5.62 0.14 7.19
N TYR A 218 5.32 1.44 7.10
CA TYR A 218 4.75 2.20 8.20
C TYR A 218 3.25 2.37 7.95
N LYS A 219 2.44 1.81 8.85
CA LYS A 219 0.97 1.95 8.86
C LYS A 219 0.60 3.07 9.81
N TYR A 220 -0.15 4.05 9.31
CA TYR A 220 -0.70 5.09 10.13
C TYR A 220 -1.74 4.51 11.09
N ARG A 221 -1.68 4.92 12.36
CA ARG A 221 -2.69 4.50 13.34
C ARG A 221 -3.59 5.68 13.67
N HIS A 222 -4.79 5.67 13.11
CA HIS A 222 -5.82 6.62 13.49
C HIS A 222 -6.05 6.61 15.00
N LYS A 223 -6.29 7.80 15.55
CA LYS A 223 -6.78 7.97 16.92
C LYS A 223 -8.22 7.47 17.10
N ARG A 224 -8.95 7.33 16.00
CA ARG A 224 -10.37 6.93 16.00
C ARG A 224 -10.48 5.48 16.43
N LYS A 225 -11.53 5.18 17.20
CA LYS A 225 -11.82 3.81 17.58
C LYS A 225 -12.65 3.19 16.46
N SER A 226 -12.05 2.29 15.70
CA SER A 226 -12.83 1.44 14.81
C SER A 226 -13.64 0.43 15.61
N GLN A 227 -14.78 0.04 15.06
CA GLN A 227 -15.71 -0.91 15.66
C GLN A 227 -16.05 -2.01 14.65
N PRO A 228 -16.10 -3.29 15.09
CA PRO A 228 -16.48 -4.37 14.20
C PRO A 228 -17.94 -4.20 13.75
N VAL A 229 -18.23 -4.60 12.51
CA VAL A 229 -19.61 -4.65 12.02
C VAL A 229 -20.21 -6.00 12.38
N ASP A 230 -21.13 -5.98 13.34
CA ASP A 230 -21.72 -7.20 13.89
C ASP A 230 -22.38 -8.04 12.79
N LYS A 231 -22.13 -9.36 12.81
CA LYS A 231 -22.73 -10.36 11.92
C LYS A 231 -22.49 -10.16 10.41
N LEU A 232 -21.82 -9.10 9.93
CA LEU A 232 -21.47 -8.97 8.50
C LEU A 232 -20.54 -10.11 8.05
N ILE A 233 -19.72 -10.58 8.99
CA ILE A 233 -18.76 -11.66 8.78
C ILE A 233 -19.26 -12.90 9.53
N ILE A 234 -19.31 -14.05 8.85
CA ILE A 234 -19.56 -15.36 9.46
C ILE A 234 -18.40 -16.28 9.08
N SER A 235 -17.67 -16.77 10.09
CA SER A 235 -16.45 -17.54 9.88
C SER A 235 -15.49 -16.75 8.97
N ASN A 236 -14.83 -17.39 8.01
CA ASN A 236 -13.96 -16.73 7.01
C ASN A 236 -14.73 -16.28 5.76
N GLY A 237 -15.94 -15.73 5.90
CA GLY A 237 -16.75 -15.32 4.76
C GLY A 237 -17.77 -14.23 5.05
N LEU A 238 -18.40 -13.74 3.97
CA LEU A 238 -19.47 -12.76 4.02
C LEU A 238 -20.79 -13.42 4.43
N ASN A 239 -21.45 -12.87 5.44
CA ASN A 239 -22.82 -13.22 5.77
C ASN A 239 -23.77 -12.69 4.69
N ARG A 240 -24.20 -13.55 3.76
CA ARG A 240 -25.08 -13.16 2.64
C ARG A 240 -26.49 -12.75 3.10
N GLN A 241 -26.88 -13.10 4.32
CA GLN A 241 -28.14 -12.68 4.93
C GLN A 241 -28.03 -11.30 5.59
N HIS A 242 -26.82 -10.76 5.77
CA HIS A 242 -26.64 -9.43 6.31
C HIS A 242 -27.13 -8.37 5.30
N ARG A 243 -27.81 -7.34 5.80
CA ARG A 243 -28.41 -6.28 4.95
C ARG A 243 -27.38 -5.66 4.00
N MET A 244 -26.20 -5.26 4.48
CA MET A 244 -25.15 -4.68 3.62
C MET A 244 -24.65 -5.64 2.54
N ALA A 245 -24.61 -6.95 2.80
CA ALA A 245 -24.21 -7.94 1.81
C ALA A 245 -25.26 -8.09 0.69
N GLN A 246 -26.54 -8.00 1.04
CA GLN A 246 -27.62 -8.00 0.04
C GLN A 246 -27.62 -6.74 -0.84
N LEU A 247 -27.17 -5.61 -0.31
CA LEU A 247 -27.17 -4.33 -1.01
C LEU A 247 -26.03 -4.17 -2.01
N ILE A 248 -24.94 -4.91 -1.88
CA ILE A 248 -23.86 -4.97 -2.87
C ILE A 248 -24.12 -6.04 -3.95
N ASN A 249 -25.26 -6.73 -3.87
CA ASN A 249 -25.72 -7.68 -4.87
C ASN A 249 -26.87 -7.09 -5.69
N ALA A 250 -26.74 -7.08 -7.02
CA ALA A 250 -27.71 -6.51 -7.93
C ALA A 250 -29.08 -7.23 -7.96
N GLU A 251 -29.14 -8.49 -7.51
CA GLU A 251 -30.41 -9.23 -7.30
C GLU A 251 -31.18 -8.70 -6.09
N GLY A 252 -30.48 -8.10 -5.11
CA GLY A 252 -31.07 -7.51 -3.93
C GLY A 252 -31.78 -6.19 -4.23
N THR A 253 -32.48 -5.64 -3.23
CA THR A 253 -33.10 -4.32 -3.34
C THR A 253 -32.05 -3.22 -3.54
N MET A 254 -32.36 -2.18 -4.31
CA MET A 254 -31.53 -0.98 -4.39
C MET A 254 -31.44 -0.34 -3.00
N PRO A 255 -30.25 0.08 -2.52
CA PRO A 255 -30.14 0.73 -1.22
C PRO A 255 -30.87 2.07 -1.22
N SER A 256 -31.49 2.40 -0.08
CA SER A 256 -32.20 3.67 0.08
C SER A 256 -31.27 4.81 0.53
N LYS A 257 -31.71 6.06 0.36
CA LYS A 257 -31.04 7.23 0.95
C LYS A 257 -31.33 7.41 2.45
N LYS A 258 -32.03 6.47 3.07
CA LYS A 258 -32.39 6.54 4.49
C LYS A 258 -31.12 6.41 5.34
N ALA A 259 -30.93 7.34 6.28
CA ALA A 259 -29.89 7.24 7.28
C ALA A 259 -30.16 6.06 8.21
N ILE A 260 -29.17 5.19 8.38
CA ILE A 260 -29.21 4.03 9.27
C ILE A 260 -28.03 4.09 10.24
N THR A 261 -28.18 3.40 11.36
CA THR A 261 -27.05 3.01 12.23
C THR A 261 -26.81 1.51 12.07
N LEU A 262 -25.62 1.04 12.45
CA LEU A 262 -25.29 -0.39 12.45
C LEU A 262 -25.37 -0.94 13.87
N GLU A 263 -25.83 -2.18 14.01
CA GLU A 263 -25.99 -2.84 15.30
C GLU A 263 -24.67 -2.80 16.09
N LYS A 264 -24.75 -2.46 17.39
CA LYS A 264 -23.61 -2.35 18.32
C LYS A 264 -22.58 -1.25 18.03
N VAL A 265 -22.79 -0.42 17.01
CA VAL A 265 -21.93 0.74 16.77
C VAL A 265 -22.36 1.89 17.68
N SER A 266 -21.40 2.43 18.42
CA SER A 266 -21.59 3.50 19.39
C SER A 266 -20.72 4.71 19.02
N PRO A 267 -21.08 5.93 19.44
CA PRO A 267 -20.18 7.07 19.25
C PRO A 267 -18.87 6.87 20.02
N ASP A 268 -17.77 7.41 19.49
CA ASP A 268 -16.44 7.33 20.13
C ASP A 268 -16.42 8.00 21.52
N LYS A 269 -17.33 8.95 21.77
CA LYS A 269 -17.53 9.58 23.07
C LYS A 269 -19.03 9.79 23.38
N PRO A 270 -19.45 9.76 24.65
CA PRO A 270 -20.87 9.91 25.02
C PRO A 270 -21.51 11.21 24.51
N GLU A 271 -20.75 12.30 24.39
CA GLU A 271 -21.24 13.60 23.92
C GLU A 271 -21.38 13.71 22.39
N TYR A 272 -20.86 12.74 21.63
CA TYR A 272 -20.98 12.74 20.18
C TYR A 272 -22.35 12.18 19.74
N PRO A 273 -22.91 12.67 18.62
CA PRO A 273 -24.18 12.20 18.10
C PRO A 273 -24.14 10.71 17.70
N ILE A 274 -25.31 10.07 17.71
CA ILE A 274 -25.46 8.66 17.30
C ILE A 274 -24.96 8.51 15.84
N PRO A 275 -23.97 7.62 15.60
CA PRO A 275 -23.41 7.44 14.26
C PRO A 275 -24.45 6.93 13.28
N LYS A 276 -24.60 7.64 12.17
CA LYS A 276 -25.51 7.29 11.09
C LYS A 276 -24.95 7.68 9.73
N GLU A 277 -25.36 6.94 8.72
CA GLU A 277 -25.07 7.23 7.31
C GLU A 277 -26.17 6.62 6.44
N SER A 278 -26.38 7.16 5.25
CA SER A 278 -27.30 6.59 4.28
C SER A 278 -26.92 5.16 3.90
N GLU A 279 -27.94 4.32 3.77
CA GLU A 279 -27.77 2.93 3.34
C GLU A 279 -27.04 2.83 1.99
N SER A 280 -27.31 3.77 1.07
CA SER A 280 -26.62 3.89 -0.22
C SER A 280 -25.12 4.17 -0.09
N VAL A 281 -24.71 5.08 0.80
CA VAL A 281 -23.29 5.40 0.98
C VAL A 281 -22.55 4.23 1.61
N LEU A 282 -23.12 3.58 2.63
CA LEU A 282 -22.50 2.42 3.27
C LEU A 282 -22.37 1.22 2.32
N ALA A 283 -23.40 0.95 1.51
CA ALA A 283 -23.33 -0.10 0.48
C ALA A 283 -22.28 0.21 -0.60
N LYS A 284 -22.19 1.47 -1.05
CA LYS A 284 -21.17 1.94 -1.99
C LYS A 284 -19.76 1.75 -1.42
N GLN A 285 -19.51 2.17 -0.17
CA GLN A 285 -18.21 1.97 0.49
C GLN A 285 -17.81 0.49 0.58
N LEU A 286 -18.73 -0.39 0.98
CA LEU A 286 -18.45 -1.82 1.04
C LEU A 286 -18.17 -2.43 -0.34
N SER A 287 -18.91 -2.00 -1.37
CA SER A 287 -18.65 -2.37 -2.76
C SER A 287 -17.25 -1.94 -3.22
N ILE A 288 -16.84 -0.71 -2.93
CA ILE A 288 -15.50 -0.18 -3.26
C ILE A 288 -14.40 -1.02 -2.60
N ILE A 289 -14.54 -1.34 -1.29
CA ILE A 289 -13.58 -2.19 -0.57
C ILE A 289 -13.43 -3.54 -1.29
N PHE A 290 -14.54 -4.18 -1.66
CA PHE A 290 -14.49 -5.49 -2.33
C PHE A 290 -13.95 -5.43 -3.76
N THR A 291 -14.19 -4.34 -4.49
CA THR A 291 -13.56 -4.10 -5.80
C THR A 291 -12.04 -4.02 -5.65
N ILE A 292 -11.52 -3.23 -4.71
CA ILE A 292 -10.07 -3.12 -4.50
C ILE A 292 -9.49 -4.44 -3.97
N ASP A 293 -10.19 -5.14 -3.08
CA ASP A 293 -9.80 -6.46 -2.58
C ASP A 293 -9.69 -7.51 -3.69
N MET A 294 -10.60 -7.48 -4.68
CA MET A 294 -10.50 -8.31 -5.88
C MET A 294 -9.22 -8.02 -6.64
N LEU A 295 -8.99 -6.75 -6.99
CA LEU A 295 -7.85 -6.34 -7.81
C LEU A 295 -6.51 -6.61 -7.11
N THR A 296 -6.47 -6.49 -5.79
CA THR A 296 -5.25 -6.67 -4.99
C THR A 296 -5.08 -8.07 -4.41
N GLY A 297 -6.11 -8.92 -4.50
CA GLY A 297 -6.08 -10.30 -4.02
C GLY A 297 -6.09 -10.41 -2.49
N GLN A 298 -6.87 -9.58 -1.81
CA GLN A 298 -7.00 -9.57 -0.36
C GLN A 298 -7.70 -10.84 0.15
N TRP A 299 -6.98 -11.68 0.90
CA TRP A 299 -7.54 -12.93 1.43
C TRP A 299 -8.03 -12.85 2.88
N ASP A 300 -7.59 -11.86 3.64
CA ASP A 300 -7.78 -11.81 5.09
C ASP A 300 -8.91 -10.86 5.54
N ARG A 301 -9.69 -10.32 4.60
CA ARG A 301 -10.75 -9.33 4.91
C ARG A 301 -11.79 -9.82 5.93
N PHE A 302 -12.01 -11.12 5.99
CA PHE A 302 -13.04 -11.77 6.82
C PHE A 302 -12.48 -12.42 8.09
N SER A 303 -11.20 -12.23 8.39
CA SER A 303 -10.63 -12.65 9.65
C SER A 303 -10.29 -11.42 10.50
N GLY A 304 -10.18 -11.60 11.82
CA GLY A 304 -9.56 -10.61 12.71
C GLY A 304 -10.23 -9.23 12.86
N GLY A 305 -11.38 -8.98 12.24
CA GLY A 305 -12.01 -7.64 12.23
C GLY A 305 -11.36 -6.68 11.22
N ASN A 306 -11.12 -7.15 10.00
CA ASN A 306 -10.48 -6.36 8.94
C ASN A 306 -11.47 -5.53 8.08
N ILE A 307 -12.79 -5.70 8.29
CA ILE A 307 -13.83 -4.74 7.93
C ILE A 307 -14.39 -4.16 9.21
N GLU A 308 -14.26 -2.86 9.38
CA GLU A 308 -14.76 -2.14 10.54
C GLU A 308 -15.51 -0.89 10.10
N VAL A 309 -16.01 -0.14 11.08
CA VAL A 309 -16.57 1.18 10.86
C VAL A 309 -15.96 2.21 11.81
N TYR A 310 -15.84 3.44 11.33
CA TYR A 310 -15.56 4.62 12.13
C TYR A 310 -16.84 5.39 12.43
N ALA A 311 -17.00 5.76 13.71
CA ALA A 311 -17.99 6.72 14.18
C ALA A 311 -17.32 8.09 14.29
N HIS A 312 -17.57 8.96 13.30
CA HIS A 312 -16.96 10.29 13.29
C HIS A 312 -17.57 11.20 14.36
N LYS A 313 -16.81 12.23 14.76
CA LYS A 313 -17.22 13.22 15.77
C LYS A 313 -18.50 13.97 15.38
N ASP A 314 -18.74 14.14 14.09
CA ASP A 314 -19.93 14.78 13.52
C ASP A 314 -21.14 13.82 13.42
N GLY A 315 -20.99 12.56 13.82
CA GLY A 315 -22.04 11.53 13.73
C GLY A 315 -22.08 10.80 12.40
N ARG A 316 -21.14 11.05 11.48
CA ARG A 316 -21.04 10.26 10.25
C ARG A 316 -20.56 8.84 10.56
N LEU A 317 -21.14 7.86 9.89
CA LEU A 317 -20.72 6.46 9.96
C LEU A 317 -20.02 6.07 8.65
N GLN A 318 -18.90 5.35 8.73
CA GLN A 318 -18.09 5.03 7.55
C GLN A 318 -17.45 3.64 7.67
N PHE A 319 -17.56 2.81 6.64
CA PHE A 319 -16.80 1.56 6.53
C PHE A 319 -15.31 1.83 6.35
N VAL A 320 -14.47 0.95 6.90
CA VAL A 320 -13.03 0.98 6.71
C VAL A 320 -12.44 -0.42 6.51
N ALA A 321 -11.59 -0.52 5.49
CA ALA A 321 -10.64 -1.60 5.27
C ALA A 321 -9.45 -1.42 6.21
N ARG A 322 -9.57 -1.97 7.43
CA ARG A 322 -8.63 -1.72 8.53
C ARG A 322 -7.24 -2.31 8.27
N ASP A 323 -7.19 -3.49 7.68
CA ASP A 323 -5.95 -4.19 7.41
C ASP A 323 -5.91 -4.66 5.95
N ASN A 324 -4.81 -4.37 5.27
CA ASN A 324 -4.58 -4.81 3.90
C ASN A 324 -3.40 -5.81 3.81
N GLY A 325 -2.85 -6.27 4.94
CA GLY A 325 -1.67 -7.13 4.97
C GLY A 325 -1.86 -8.50 4.29
N GLY A 326 -3.11 -8.96 4.13
CA GLY A 326 -3.46 -10.15 3.35
C GLY A 326 -3.64 -9.91 1.84
N SER A 327 -3.31 -8.73 1.31
CA SER A 327 -3.34 -8.48 -0.13
C SER A 327 -2.18 -9.20 -0.80
N HIS A 328 -2.47 -10.18 -1.68
CA HIS A 328 -1.43 -10.89 -2.42
C HIS A 328 -1.73 -10.89 -3.93
N LEU A 329 -0.97 -10.09 -4.68
CA LEU A 329 -1.20 -9.82 -6.10
C LEU A 329 -1.06 -11.06 -6.99
N LEU A 330 -0.13 -11.98 -6.67
CA LEU A 330 0.04 -13.22 -7.46
C LEU A 330 -0.90 -14.37 -7.08
N TRP A 331 -1.19 -14.59 -5.79
CA TRP A 331 -1.88 -15.81 -5.32
C TRP A 331 -3.37 -15.60 -4.99
N GLY A 332 -3.83 -14.35 -4.95
CA GLY A 332 -5.20 -14.01 -4.56
C GLY A 332 -6.31 -14.36 -5.56
N TRP A 333 -6.09 -15.21 -6.56
CA TRP A 333 -7.10 -15.55 -7.58
C TRP A 333 -8.32 -16.29 -7.03
N ASN A 334 -8.12 -17.20 -6.07
CA ASN A 334 -9.25 -17.86 -5.40
C ASN A 334 -10.13 -16.84 -4.67
N TRP A 335 -9.52 -15.79 -4.12
CA TRP A 335 -10.23 -14.72 -3.43
C TRP A 335 -10.88 -13.75 -4.40
N PHE A 336 -10.22 -13.41 -5.51
CA PHE A 336 -10.83 -12.70 -6.63
C PHE A 336 -12.16 -13.36 -7.03
N ASN A 337 -12.16 -14.67 -7.26
CA ASN A 337 -13.36 -15.43 -7.61
C ASN A 337 -14.41 -15.46 -6.47
N LYS A 338 -13.96 -15.48 -5.22
CA LYS A 338 -14.85 -15.44 -4.06
C LYS A 338 -15.61 -14.12 -3.98
N TYR A 339 -14.93 -12.98 -4.06
CA TYR A 339 -15.58 -11.66 -4.10
C TYR A 339 -16.46 -11.49 -5.34
N ARG A 340 -16.02 -12.01 -6.50
CA ARG A 340 -16.81 -12.05 -7.74
C ARG A 340 -18.19 -12.66 -7.52
N SER A 341 -18.29 -13.71 -6.69
CA SER A 341 -19.57 -14.38 -6.39
C SER A 341 -20.51 -13.57 -5.48
N TRP A 342 -20.01 -12.52 -4.83
CA TRP A 342 -20.77 -11.70 -3.87
C TRP A 342 -21.13 -10.33 -4.42
N LEU A 343 -20.20 -9.71 -5.15
CA LEU A 343 -20.28 -8.33 -5.60
C LEU A 343 -20.80 -8.25 -7.04
N THR A 344 -22.02 -7.76 -7.21
CA THR A 344 -22.63 -7.55 -8.53
C THR A 344 -23.27 -6.16 -8.69
N ARG A 345 -23.20 -5.32 -7.66
CA ARG A 345 -23.56 -3.90 -7.70
C ARG A 345 -22.34 -3.03 -7.38
N PHE A 346 -22.05 -2.07 -8.24
CA PHE A 346 -20.83 -1.27 -8.25
C PHE A 346 -21.13 0.21 -8.15
N ASP A 347 -20.10 0.95 -7.75
CA ASP A 347 -20.07 2.39 -7.93
C ASP A 347 -19.76 2.75 -9.39
N SER A 348 -20.62 3.54 -10.04
CA SER A 348 -20.45 3.89 -11.45
C SER A 348 -19.20 4.71 -11.70
N ASP A 349 -18.89 5.66 -10.80
CA ASP A 349 -17.75 6.55 -10.93
C ASP A 349 -16.45 5.76 -10.81
N LEU A 350 -16.36 4.85 -9.82
CA LEU A 350 -15.23 3.92 -9.70
C LEU A 350 -15.04 3.05 -10.95
N ILE A 351 -16.10 2.46 -11.50
CA ILE A 351 -16.00 1.61 -12.70
C ILE A 351 -15.54 2.44 -13.91
N GLN A 352 -16.05 3.65 -14.07
CA GLN A 352 -15.61 4.55 -15.13
C GLN A 352 -14.12 4.90 -14.98
N GLU A 353 -13.68 5.19 -13.76
CA GLU A 353 -12.28 5.50 -13.47
C GLU A 353 -11.36 4.30 -13.75
N LEU A 354 -11.78 3.08 -13.37
CA LEU A 354 -11.05 1.85 -13.69
C LEU A 354 -10.96 1.59 -15.19
N ARG A 355 -11.99 1.93 -15.98
CA ARG A 355 -11.96 1.84 -17.45
C ARG A 355 -10.97 2.84 -18.07
N LEU A 356 -10.89 4.06 -17.55
CA LEU A 356 -9.89 5.05 -17.96
C LEU A 356 -8.47 4.58 -17.63
N MET A 357 -8.26 4.11 -16.39
CA MET A 357 -7.00 3.51 -15.95
C MET A 357 -6.60 2.34 -16.87
N LYS A 358 -7.52 1.42 -17.17
CA LYS A 358 -7.26 0.30 -18.08
C LYS A 358 -6.85 0.76 -19.47
N THR A 359 -7.58 1.73 -20.04
CA THR A 359 -7.26 2.32 -21.36
C THR A 359 -5.82 2.83 -21.39
N PHE A 360 -5.40 3.56 -20.36
CA PHE A 360 -4.02 4.01 -20.20
C PHE A 360 -3.02 2.86 -20.04
N LEU A 361 -3.32 1.89 -19.19
CA LEU A 361 -2.45 0.72 -18.95
C LEU A 361 -2.30 -0.20 -20.18
N ASP A 362 -3.28 -0.18 -21.09
CA ASP A 362 -3.25 -0.84 -22.40
C ASP A 362 -2.45 -0.05 -23.46
N GLY A 363 -1.97 1.16 -23.14
CA GLY A 363 -1.27 2.05 -24.07
C GLY A 363 -2.20 2.74 -25.09
N LYS A 364 -3.50 2.85 -24.77
CA LYS A 364 -4.52 3.50 -25.61
C LYS A 364 -4.82 4.94 -25.18
N SER A 365 -4.18 5.41 -24.11
CA SER A 365 -4.16 6.80 -23.66
C SER A 365 -2.73 7.16 -23.29
N ASP A 366 -2.31 8.39 -23.62
CA ASP A 366 -0.97 8.88 -23.30
C ASP A 366 -0.84 9.35 -21.83
N GLU A 367 -1.97 9.59 -21.17
CA GLU A 367 -2.02 10.08 -19.78
C GLU A 367 -3.17 9.44 -18.99
N TYR A 368 -2.98 9.34 -17.67
CA TYR A 368 -4.02 9.08 -16.68
C TYR A 368 -3.76 9.91 -15.40
N ASN A 369 -4.62 10.90 -15.11
CA ASN A 369 -4.50 11.78 -13.93
C ASN A 369 -3.10 12.39 -13.75
N GLY A 370 -2.50 12.96 -14.80
CA GLY A 370 -1.14 13.52 -14.78
C GLY A 370 -0.02 12.49 -14.92
N ILE A 371 -0.34 11.18 -14.94
CA ILE A 371 0.63 10.10 -15.10
C ILE A 371 0.82 9.80 -16.57
N VAL A 372 2.03 10.00 -17.10
CA VAL A 372 2.33 9.92 -18.54
C VAL A 372 2.97 8.59 -18.99
N SER A 373 3.15 7.63 -18.08
CA SER A 373 3.68 6.31 -18.45
C SER A 373 3.21 5.20 -17.51
N THR A 374 3.11 3.97 -18.03
CA THR A 374 2.71 2.79 -17.24
C THR A 374 3.73 2.42 -16.17
N VAL A 375 5.00 2.80 -16.35
CA VAL A 375 6.04 2.63 -15.33
C VAL A 375 5.87 3.64 -14.21
N SER A 376 5.70 4.92 -14.52
CA SER A 376 5.44 5.92 -13.46
C SER A 376 4.15 5.58 -12.71
N PHE A 377 3.14 5.03 -13.38
CA PHE A 377 1.96 4.47 -12.69
C PHE A 377 2.34 3.36 -11.71
N ALA A 378 3.12 2.38 -12.15
CA ALA A 378 3.53 1.27 -11.31
C ALA A 378 4.29 1.76 -10.05
N ASP A 379 5.21 2.72 -10.23
CA ASP A 379 5.98 3.32 -9.15
C ASP A 379 5.10 4.14 -8.18
N ILE A 380 4.21 4.99 -8.72
CA ILE A 380 3.28 5.82 -7.93
C ILE A 380 2.37 4.93 -7.09
N VAL A 381 1.77 3.88 -7.68
CA VAL A 381 0.91 2.93 -6.96
C VAL A 381 1.71 2.06 -5.99
N GLY A 382 3.02 1.93 -6.18
CA GLY A 382 3.91 1.21 -5.27
C GLY A 382 4.11 -0.27 -5.62
N PHE A 383 3.96 -0.64 -6.89
CA PHE A 383 4.43 -1.93 -7.38
C PHE A 383 5.96 -1.95 -7.37
N THR A 384 6.53 -2.96 -6.74
CA THR A 384 7.98 -3.22 -6.66
C THR A 384 8.42 -4.37 -7.57
N ASN A 385 7.45 -5.10 -8.14
CA ASN A 385 7.69 -6.29 -8.94
C ASN A 385 6.87 -6.25 -10.25
N GLU A 386 7.53 -6.45 -11.39
CA GLU A 386 6.85 -6.46 -12.70
C GLU A 386 5.77 -7.57 -12.80
N ARG A 387 6.01 -8.73 -12.19
CA ARG A 387 5.05 -9.85 -12.22
C ARG A 387 3.78 -9.52 -11.48
N THR A 388 3.88 -8.81 -10.36
CA THR A 388 2.70 -8.43 -9.56
C THR A 388 1.92 -7.31 -10.24
N PHE A 389 2.61 -6.37 -10.89
CA PHE A 389 1.96 -5.37 -11.74
C PHE A 389 1.25 -6.02 -12.93
N LYS A 390 1.87 -7.00 -13.60
CA LYS A 390 1.23 -7.79 -14.66
C LYS A 390 -0.01 -8.53 -14.15
N ALA A 391 0.08 -9.18 -12.99
CA ALA A 391 -1.06 -9.88 -12.39
C ALA A 391 -2.20 -8.92 -12.00
N PHE A 392 -1.88 -7.70 -11.55
CA PHE A 392 -2.87 -6.64 -11.35
C PHE A 392 -3.57 -6.27 -12.66
N LYS A 393 -2.83 -6.04 -13.74
CA LYS A 393 -3.40 -5.73 -15.07
C LYS A 393 -4.33 -6.83 -15.57
N GLU A 394 -3.94 -8.09 -15.37
CA GLU A 394 -4.75 -9.25 -15.74
C GLU A 394 -6.06 -9.31 -14.93
N LYS A 395 -6.00 -9.09 -13.61
CA LYS A 395 -7.20 -9.00 -12.76
C LYS A 395 -8.10 -7.84 -13.16
N LEU A 396 -7.53 -6.69 -13.48
CA LEU A 396 -8.27 -5.51 -13.94
C LEU A 396 -8.98 -5.80 -15.27
N ASP A 397 -8.31 -6.46 -16.21
CA ASP A 397 -8.89 -6.88 -17.47
C ASP A 397 -10.08 -7.81 -17.27
N ILE A 398 -9.88 -8.92 -16.55
CA ILE A 398 -10.96 -9.90 -16.27
C ILE A 398 -12.09 -9.25 -15.46
N PHE A 399 -11.78 -8.38 -14.51
CA PHE A 399 -12.79 -7.69 -13.72
C PHE A 399 -13.69 -6.82 -14.61
N LEU A 400 -13.13 -6.05 -15.54
CA LEU A 400 -13.90 -5.14 -16.38
C LEU A 400 -14.57 -5.86 -17.57
N SER A 401 -13.83 -6.71 -18.29
CA SER A 401 -14.27 -7.31 -19.55
C SER A 401 -15.21 -8.51 -19.36
N ASP A 402 -15.09 -9.23 -18.25
CA ASP A 402 -15.89 -10.41 -17.95
C ASP A 402 -16.85 -10.13 -16.79
N HIS A 403 -16.36 -9.77 -15.60
CA HIS A 403 -17.24 -9.65 -14.43
C HIS A 403 -18.22 -8.47 -14.50
N VAL A 404 -17.73 -7.25 -14.66
CA VAL A 404 -18.57 -6.04 -14.75
C VAL A 404 -19.49 -6.13 -15.97
N GLN A 405 -18.95 -6.49 -17.14
CA GLN A 405 -19.74 -6.67 -18.35
C GLN A 405 -20.87 -7.70 -18.15
N SER A 406 -20.59 -8.86 -17.56
CA SER A 406 -21.64 -9.87 -17.30
C SER A 406 -22.73 -9.36 -16.34
N CYS A 407 -22.37 -8.49 -15.39
CA CYS A 407 -23.34 -7.85 -14.50
C CYS A 407 -24.16 -6.78 -15.23
N GLU A 408 -23.56 -6.00 -16.12
CA GLU A 408 -24.26 -5.05 -16.97
C GLU A 408 -25.25 -5.76 -17.90
N ASP A 409 -24.83 -6.84 -18.56
CA ASP A 409 -25.68 -7.64 -19.45
C ASP A 409 -26.86 -8.25 -18.69
N ARG A 410 -26.62 -8.76 -17.47
CA ARG A 410 -27.63 -9.44 -16.66
C ARG A 410 -28.59 -8.49 -15.95
N PHE A 411 -28.09 -7.39 -15.41
CA PHE A 411 -28.85 -6.54 -14.48
C PHE A 411 -29.11 -5.12 -15.02
N GLY A 412 -28.52 -4.74 -16.16
CA GLY A 412 -28.60 -3.40 -16.71
C GLY A 412 -28.19 -2.35 -15.67
N LYS A 413 -28.96 -1.27 -15.55
CA LYS A 413 -28.70 -0.19 -14.57
C LYS A 413 -28.70 -0.64 -13.11
N LYS A 414 -29.28 -1.81 -12.76
CA LYS A 414 -29.30 -2.31 -11.37
C LYS A 414 -27.94 -2.79 -10.87
N CYS A 415 -26.96 -3.01 -11.77
CA CYS A 415 -25.59 -3.28 -11.39
C CYS A 415 -24.84 -2.03 -10.91
N TYR A 416 -25.46 -0.84 -10.97
CA TYR A 416 -24.89 0.40 -10.42
C TYR A 416 -25.76 0.94 -9.28
N PHE A 417 -25.13 1.60 -8.30
CA PHE A 417 -25.86 2.41 -7.33
C PHE A 417 -26.50 3.61 -8.03
N SER A 418 -27.76 3.90 -7.70
CA SER A 418 -28.58 4.97 -8.32
C SER A 418 -28.50 6.31 -7.63
#